data_AF-A0A4S2MIP9-F1
#
_entry.id   AF-A0A4S2MIP9-F1
#
_cell.length_a   1.000
_cell.length_b   1.000
_cell.length_c   1.000
_cell.angle_alpha   90.00
_cell.angle_beta   90.00
_cell.angle_gamma   90.00
#
_symmetry.space_group_name_H-M   'P 1'
#
loop_
_entity.id
_entity.type
_entity.pdbx_description
1 polymer ?
#
loop_
_entity_poly.entity_id
_entity_poly.type
_entity_poly.pdbx_seq_one_letter_code
_entity_poly.pdbx_strand_id
1 'polypeptide(L)'
;MSYDLVHNSCILSLFVHGVLSGLYEWDILLNANTDMDLIFEGNASRCMESLDEYLNYTIHIAWKQFKHEFNRNYSDSKEEAKRMNLFCKSFLIVRKHNMAYNEGKELYKLGINEFSDK
;
A
#
# COMPACT_ATOMS: atom_id res chain seq x y z
N MET A 1 0.93 40.95 34.12
CA MET A 1 1.34 40.83 32.70
C MET A 1 1.34 39.35 32.37
N SER A 2 0.18 38.87 31.94
CA SER A 2 -0.09 37.48 31.57
C SER A 2 -0.08 37.43 30.05
N TYR A 3 0.70 36.55 29.45
CA TYR A 3 0.70 36.38 27.99
C TYR A 3 -0.37 35.36 27.64
N ASP A 4 -1.46 35.85 27.06
CA ASP A 4 -2.57 35.04 26.58
C ASP A 4 -2.16 34.22 25.35
N LEU A 5 -2.42 32.92 25.44
CA LEU A 5 -2.42 31.96 24.35
C LEU A 5 -3.55 32.31 23.39
N VAL A 6 -3.22 32.85 22.21
CA VAL A 6 -4.17 33.01 21.11
C VAL A 6 -3.72 32.20 19.91
N HIS A 7 -4.40 31.06 19.75
CA HIS A 7 -4.93 30.55 18.49
C HIS A 7 -4.09 30.77 17.22
N ASN A 8 -3.47 29.70 16.73
CA ASN A 8 -3.20 29.56 15.30
C ASN A 8 -3.62 28.17 14.80
N SER A 9 -4.92 27.87 14.92
CA SER A 9 -5.56 26.83 14.12
C SER A 9 -5.68 27.34 12.69
N CYS A 10 -4.64 27.11 11.88
CA CYS A 10 -4.66 27.40 10.46
C CYS A 10 -4.96 26.15 9.64
N ILE A 11 -6.18 26.15 9.10
CA ILE A 11 -6.54 25.77 7.73
C ILE A 11 -6.56 24.26 7.42
N LEU A 12 -7.73 23.67 7.67
CA LEU A 12 -8.59 23.03 6.65
C LEU A 12 -7.85 22.45 5.42
N SER A 13 -7.49 21.16 5.48
CA SER A 13 -7.67 20.29 4.31
C SER A 13 -8.90 19.41 4.57
N LEU A 14 -10.07 19.98 4.34
CA LEU A 14 -11.27 19.19 4.08
C LEU A 14 -11.07 18.48 2.75
N PHE A 15 -10.40 17.32 2.77
CA PHE A 15 -10.59 16.35 1.71
C PHE A 15 -11.97 15.76 1.90
N VAL A 16 -12.94 16.37 1.20
CA VAL A 16 -14.25 15.78 0.94
C VAL A 16 -14.01 14.50 0.14
N HIS A 17 -13.74 13.39 0.83
CA HIS A 17 -13.97 12.08 0.26
C HIS A 17 -15.43 11.75 0.52
N GLY A 18 -16.25 12.12 -0.46
CA GLY A 18 -17.62 11.62 -0.56
C GLY A 18 -17.63 10.10 -0.42
N VAL A 19 -18.63 9.63 0.30
CA VAL A 19 -18.83 8.22 0.65
C VAL A 19 -18.77 7.33 -0.60
N LEU A 20 -17.79 6.44 -0.66
CA LEU A 20 -17.85 5.21 -1.45
C LEU A 20 -17.37 4.06 -0.57
N SER A 21 -18.30 3.21 -0.18
CA SER A 21 -18.09 1.98 0.58
C SER A 21 -16.97 1.11 -0.01
N GLY A 22 -15.84 0.97 0.69
CA GLY A 22 -14.86 -0.09 0.41
C GLY A 22 -13.42 0.33 0.07
N LEU A 23 -13.03 1.59 0.23
CA LEU A 23 -11.60 1.99 0.17
C LEU A 23 -10.97 1.78 1.55
N TYR A 24 -9.99 0.89 1.63
CA TYR A 24 -9.25 0.65 2.87
C TYR A 24 -8.15 1.70 3.00
N GLU A 25 -7.67 2.00 4.20
CA GLU A 25 -6.44 2.80 4.32
C GLU A 25 -5.23 1.93 3.95
N TRP A 26 -4.23 2.50 3.26
CA TRP A 26 -3.04 1.75 2.84
C TRP A 26 -2.31 1.08 4.02
N ASP A 27 -2.29 1.74 5.18
CA ASP A 27 -1.69 1.18 6.39
C ASP A 27 -2.38 -0.11 6.86
N ILE A 28 -3.69 -0.23 6.69
CA ILE A 28 -4.44 -1.46 7.04
C ILE A 28 -3.98 -2.61 6.14
N LEU A 29 -3.89 -2.38 4.83
CA LEU A 29 -3.50 -3.39 3.86
C LEU A 29 -2.01 -3.76 4.00
N LEU A 30 -1.14 -2.76 4.20
CA LEU A 30 0.30 -2.96 4.35
C LEU A 30 0.65 -3.68 5.65
N ASN A 31 -0.16 -3.57 6.70
CA ASN A 31 0.08 -4.23 8.00
C ASN A 31 -0.73 -5.51 8.21
N ALA A 32 -1.53 -5.98 7.25
CA ALA A 32 -2.35 -7.19 7.43
C ALA A 32 -1.49 -8.45 7.72
N ASN A 33 -1.83 -9.22 8.76
CA ASN A 33 -1.05 -10.34 9.35
C ASN A 33 0.44 -10.04 9.52
N THR A 34 0.78 -9.34 10.59
CA THR A 34 2.15 -8.96 10.95
C THR A 34 3.09 -10.14 11.24
N ASP A 35 2.62 -11.39 11.30
CA ASP A 35 3.46 -12.60 11.40
C ASP A 35 3.98 -13.05 10.02
N MET A 36 4.60 -12.13 9.28
CA MET A 36 5.29 -12.49 8.03
C MET A 36 6.69 -13.03 8.32
N ASP A 37 6.79 -14.09 9.11
CA ASP A 37 8.02 -14.85 9.36
C ASP A 37 8.39 -15.76 8.17
N LEU A 38 8.07 -15.35 6.94
CA LEU A 38 8.36 -16.12 5.74
C LEU A 38 9.10 -15.26 4.72
N ILE A 39 10.41 -15.48 4.70
CA ILE A 39 11.35 -15.02 3.69
C ILE A 39 10.82 -15.45 2.32
N PHE A 40 10.40 -14.48 1.52
CA PHE A 40 10.07 -14.69 0.11
C PHE A 40 11.38 -14.91 -0.65
N GLU A 41 11.73 -16.18 -0.92
CA GLU A 41 12.88 -16.50 -1.76
C GLU A 41 12.61 -16.08 -3.21
N GLY A 42 13.48 -15.22 -3.74
CA GLY A 42 13.24 -14.40 -4.93
C GLY A 42 13.29 -15.11 -6.29
N ASN A 43 12.65 -16.27 -6.45
CA ASN A 43 12.65 -17.02 -7.71
C ASN A 43 11.26 -17.26 -8.34
N ALA A 44 10.18 -16.74 -7.75
CA ALA A 44 8.82 -16.92 -8.29
C ALA A 44 8.61 -16.16 -9.61
N SER A 45 8.12 -16.88 -10.64
CA SER A 45 7.84 -16.34 -11.98
C SER A 45 6.75 -15.26 -11.95
N ARG A 46 5.76 -15.46 -11.08
CA ARG A 46 4.69 -14.52 -10.74
C ARG A 46 4.66 -14.30 -9.24
N CYS A 47 4.55 -13.04 -8.83
CA CYS A 47 4.63 -12.63 -7.44
C CYS A 47 3.59 -13.31 -6.53
N MET A 48 2.41 -13.68 -7.08
CA MET A 48 1.33 -14.33 -6.32
C MET A 48 1.44 -15.85 -6.22
N GLU A 49 2.28 -16.51 -7.03
CA GLU A 49 2.35 -17.98 -7.07
C GLU A 49 3.02 -18.60 -5.84
N SER A 50 3.71 -17.80 -5.03
CA SER A 50 4.46 -18.25 -3.85
C SER A 50 4.00 -17.59 -2.54
N LEU A 51 2.77 -17.06 -2.50
CA LEU A 51 2.24 -16.39 -1.32
C LEU A 51 1.26 -17.29 -0.57
N ASP A 52 1.22 -17.13 0.76
CA ASP A 52 0.13 -17.63 1.58
C ASP A 52 -1.23 -17.12 1.07
N GLU A 53 -2.28 -17.94 1.23
CA GLU A 53 -3.63 -17.67 0.73
C GLU A 53 -4.15 -16.31 1.19
N TYR A 54 -3.92 -15.96 2.46
CA TYR A 54 -4.38 -14.68 2.99
C TYR A 54 -3.62 -13.50 2.37
N LEU A 55 -2.29 -13.61 2.25
CA LEU A 55 -1.48 -12.54 1.69
C LEU A 55 -1.84 -12.30 0.22
N ASN A 56 -2.11 -13.37 -0.53
CA ASN A 56 -2.63 -13.28 -1.88
C ASN A 56 -3.97 -12.50 -1.93
N TYR A 57 -4.93 -12.87 -1.07
CA TYR A 57 -6.20 -12.17 -0.94
C TYR A 57 -6.02 -10.67 -0.63
N THR A 58 -5.10 -10.34 0.29
CA THR A 58 -4.78 -8.95 0.65
C THR A 58 -4.26 -8.17 -0.55
N ILE A 59 -3.33 -8.74 -1.33
CA ILE A 59 -2.79 -8.07 -2.51
C ILE A 59 -3.87 -7.89 -3.58
N HIS A 60 -4.82 -8.82 -3.73
CA HIS A 60 -5.96 -8.64 -4.61
C HIS A 60 -6.86 -7.45 -4.21
N ILE A 61 -7.08 -7.25 -2.91
CA ILE A 61 -7.79 -6.06 -2.40
C ILE A 61 -6.97 -4.80 -2.68
N ALA A 62 -5.68 -4.82 -2.34
CA ALA A 62 -4.76 -3.71 -2.56
C ALA A 62 -4.67 -3.31 -4.04
N TRP A 63 -4.71 -4.29 -4.95
CA TRP A 63 -4.74 -4.04 -6.39
C TRP A 63 -6.01 -3.32 -6.83
N LYS A 64 -7.18 -3.73 -6.33
CA LYS A 64 -8.45 -3.05 -6.64
C LYS A 64 -8.43 -1.61 -6.15
N GLN A 65 -7.95 -1.39 -4.93
CA GLN A 65 -7.79 -0.07 -4.37
C GLN A 65 -6.80 0.79 -5.17
N PHE A 66 -5.63 0.24 -5.50
CA PHE A 66 -4.61 0.92 -6.30
C PHE A 66 -5.19 1.41 -7.63
N LYS A 67 -5.91 0.53 -8.34
CA LYS A 67 -6.53 0.90 -9.61
C LYS A 67 -7.55 2.01 -9.44
N HIS A 68 -8.35 1.96 -8.38
CA HIS A 68 -9.33 3.00 -8.09
C HIS A 68 -8.65 4.34 -7.76
N GLU A 69 -7.71 4.35 -6.82
CA GLU A 69 -7.05 5.56 -6.33
C GLU A 69 -6.23 6.27 -7.41
N PHE A 70 -5.50 5.50 -8.24
CA PHE A 70 -4.66 6.05 -9.31
C PHE A 70 -5.32 5.99 -10.69
N ASN A 71 -6.64 5.80 -10.76
CA ASN A 71 -7.45 5.74 -11.98
C ASN A 71 -6.84 4.86 -13.08
N ARG A 72 -6.36 3.67 -12.71
CA ARG A 72 -5.70 2.76 -13.64
C ARG A 72 -6.73 2.00 -14.47
N ASN A 73 -6.60 2.14 -15.78
CA ASN A 73 -7.31 1.36 -16.77
C ASN A 73 -6.30 0.84 -17.79
N TYR A 74 -6.21 -0.48 -17.94
CA TYR A 74 -5.23 -1.13 -18.83
C TYR A 74 -5.93 -1.62 -20.09
N SER A 75 -5.25 -1.55 -21.23
CA SER A 75 -5.89 -1.78 -22.54
C SER A 75 -6.32 -3.23 -22.76
N ASP A 76 -5.60 -4.17 -22.15
CA ASP A 76 -5.86 -5.60 -22.29
C ASP A 76 -5.47 -6.39 -21.04
N SER A 77 -5.94 -7.64 -20.99
CA SER A 77 -5.73 -8.54 -19.85
C SER A 77 -4.28 -8.95 -19.65
N LYS A 78 -3.46 -8.93 -20.72
CA LYS A 78 -2.03 -9.29 -20.65
C LYS A 78 -1.24 -8.14 -20.01
N GLU A 79 -1.54 -6.89 -20.36
CA GLU A 79 -1.00 -5.73 -19.69
C GLU A 79 -1.46 -5.70 -18.23
N GLU A 80 -2.75 -5.88 -17.95
CA GLU A 80 -3.25 -5.90 -16.57
C GLU A 80 -2.54 -6.95 -15.72
N ALA A 81 -2.37 -8.18 -16.23
CA ALA A 81 -1.64 -9.23 -15.53
C ALA A 81 -0.17 -8.86 -15.27
N LYS A 82 0.49 -8.22 -16.24
CA LYS A 82 1.87 -7.72 -16.08
C LYS A 82 1.95 -6.63 -15.01
N ARG A 83 1.04 -5.66 -15.03
CA ARG A 83 0.99 -4.51 -14.10
C ARG A 83 0.67 -4.97 -12.68
N MET A 84 -0.24 -5.93 -12.55
CA MET A 84 -0.56 -6.57 -11.28
C MET A 84 0.65 -7.31 -10.70
N ASN A 85 1.45 -7.97 -11.54
CA ASN A 85 2.68 -8.63 -11.09
C ASN A 85 3.73 -7.63 -10.58
N LEU A 86 3.88 -6.49 -11.27
CA LEU A 86 4.78 -5.40 -10.84
C LEU A 86 4.28 -4.77 -9.52
N PHE A 87 2.98 -4.47 -9.45
CA PHE A 87 2.33 -3.98 -8.24
C PHE A 87 2.54 -4.91 -7.04
N CYS A 88 2.34 -6.21 -7.22
CA CYS A 88 2.57 -7.19 -6.16
C CYS A 88 4.01 -7.11 -5.63
N LYS A 89 5.01 -7.00 -6.51
CA LYS A 89 6.42 -6.84 -6.09
C LYS A 89 6.64 -5.56 -5.29
N SER A 90 6.15 -4.43 -5.79
CA SER A 90 6.23 -3.13 -5.10
C SER A 90 5.54 -3.18 -3.74
N PHE A 91 4.36 -3.78 -3.66
CA PHE A 91 3.60 -3.94 -2.42
C PHE A 91 4.38 -4.72 -1.36
N LEU A 92 5.01 -5.84 -1.74
CA LEU A 92 5.85 -6.63 -0.85
C LEU A 92 7.11 -5.86 -0.42
N ILE A 93 7.73 -5.08 -1.31
CA ILE A 93 8.88 -4.24 -0.99
C ILE A 93 8.51 -3.19 0.06
N VAL A 94 7.41 -2.45 -0.16
CA VAL A 94 6.93 -1.43 0.77
C VAL A 94 6.63 -2.05 2.13
N ARG A 95 5.93 -3.18 2.16
CA ARG A 95 5.60 -3.89 3.38
C ARG A 95 6.84 -4.33 4.15
N LYS A 96 7.81 -4.96 3.47
CA LYS A 96 9.08 -5.40 4.09
C LYS A 96 9.87 -4.24 4.65
N HIS A 97 9.98 -3.13 3.91
CA HIS A 97 10.69 -1.94 4.37
C HIS A 97 9.99 -1.29 5.57
N ASN A 98 8.66 -1.18 5.55
CA ASN A 98 7.89 -0.61 6.65
C ASN A 98 7.94 -1.48 7.92
N MET A 99 8.04 -2.81 7.78
CA MET A 99 8.34 -3.69 8.90
C MET A 99 9.72 -3.41 9.50
N ALA A 100 10.75 -3.28 8.65
CA ALA A 100 12.10 -2.91 9.10
C ALA A 100 12.15 -1.51 9.75
N TYR A 101 11.36 -0.55 9.25
CA TYR A 101 11.17 0.76 9.89
C TYR A 101 10.56 0.63 11.29
N ASN A 102 9.52 -0.19 11.45
CA ASN A 102 8.88 -0.41 12.76
C ASN A 102 9.84 -1.09 13.76
N GLU A 103 10.80 -1.89 13.26
CA GLU A 103 11.89 -2.46 14.06
C GLU A 103 13.07 -1.49 14.32
N GLY A 104 13.00 -0.26 13.79
CA GLY A 104 14.05 0.74 13.92
C GLY A 104 15.29 0.50 13.04
N LYS A 105 15.20 -0.41 12.05
CA LYS A 105 16.28 -0.73 11.11
C LYS A 105 16.32 0.19 9.89
N GLU A 106 15.21 0.88 9.61
CA GLU A 106 15.09 1.87 8.55
C GLU A 106 14.66 3.22 9.13
N LEU A 107 15.06 4.32 8.49
CA LEU A 107 14.83 5.68 9.01
C LEU A 107 13.57 6.35 8.46
N TYR A 108 12.93 5.74 7.46
CA TYR A 108 11.72 6.27 6.83
C TYR A 108 10.79 5.14 6.43
N LYS A 109 9.53 5.49 6.12
CA LYS A 109 8.54 4.57 5.55
C LYS A 109 8.45 4.77 4.04
N LEU A 110 8.16 3.69 3.33
CA LEU A 110 7.72 3.73 1.95
C LEU A 110 6.19 3.72 1.90
N GLY A 111 5.64 4.22 0.79
CA GLY A 111 4.21 4.23 0.53
C GLY A 111 3.89 3.71 -0.86
N ILE A 112 2.69 3.17 -1.02
CA ILE A 112 2.13 2.90 -2.35
C ILE A 112 1.85 4.24 -3.04
N ASN A 113 2.20 4.32 -4.31
CA ASN A 113 2.06 5.51 -5.12
C ASN A 113 1.85 5.13 -6.60
N GLU A 114 1.61 6.11 -7.46
CA GLU A 114 1.35 5.93 -8.89
C GLU A 114 2.45 5.18 -9.68
N PHE A 115 3.64 4.97 -9.12
CA PHE A 115 4.71 4.20 -9.74
C PHE A 115 4.72 2.73 -9.32
N SER A 116 3.80 2.31 -8.44
CA SER A 116 3.84 0.98 -7.84
C SER A 116 3.58 -0.15 -8.84
N ASP A 117 2.95 0.10 -9.99
CA ASP A 117 2.67 -0.86 -11.05
C ASP A 117 3.71 -0.87 -12.20
N LYS A 118 4.88 -0.25 -12.00
CA LYS A 118 5.90 -0.05 -13.04
C LYS A 118 7.15 -0.92 -12.84
#